data_AF-A0A3N5LZM4-F1
#
_entry.id   AF-A0A3N5LZM4-F1
#
_cell.length_a   1.000
_cell.length_b   1.000
_cell.length_c   1.000
_cell.angle_alpha   90.00
_cell.angle_beta   90.00
_cell.angle_gamma   90.00
#
_symmetry.space_group_name_H-M   'P 1'
#
loop_
_entity.id
_entity.type
_entity.pdbx_description
1 polymer ?
#
loop_
_entity_poly.entity_id
_entity_poly.type
_entity_poly.pdbx_seq_one_letter_code
_entity_poly.pdbx_strand_id
1 'polypeptide(L)'
;MSRRFIGSRQTTIAHEIQLRGTGVHSGAPVCLVLHPAEPDTGFRFLVTRRGRIIADIPAHVDSVKNLTLCTVLGDDTGVTVGTV
;
A
#
# COMPACT_ATOMS: atom_id res chain seq x y z
N MET A 1 -15.40 17.24 32.01
CA MET A 1 -14.54 16.55 31.04
C MET A 1 -15.38 16.15 29.84
N SER A 2 -15.18 16.77 28.68
CA SER A 2 -15.96 16.48 27.47
C SER A 2 -15.57 15.12 26.90
N ARG A 3 -16.57 14.27 26.71
CA ARG A 3 -16.45 12.94 26.06
C ARG A 3 -16.12 13.19 24.58
N ARG A 4 -14.83 13.29 24.24
CA ARG A 4 -14.38 13.47 22.85
C ARG A 4 -14.88 12.30 22.01
N PHE A 5 -15.67 12.60 20.98
CA PHE A 5 -16.13 11.63 20.00
C PHE A 5 -14.90 11.00 19.31
N ILE A 6 -14.69 9.69 19.48
CA ILE A 6 -13.53 8.96 18.94
C ILE A 6 -13.71 8.69 17.43
N GLY A 7 -14.92 8.83 16.89
CA GLY A 7 -15.27 8.44 15.52
C GLY A 7 -14.73 9.31 14.38
N SER A 8 -13.85 10.28 14.63
CA SER A 8 -13.32 11.18 13.57
C SER A 8 -11.80 11.39 13.61
N ARG A 9 -11.04 10.55 14.32
CA ARG A 9 -9.57 10.62 14.31
C ARG A 9 -9.03 9.69 13.25
N GLN A 10 -8.03 10.14 12.52
CA GLN A 10 -7.27 9.25 11.65
C GLN A 10 -6.65 8.13 12.48
N THR A 11 -6.56 6.95 11.88
CA THR A 11 -6.01 5.75 12.50
C THR A 11 -4.87 5.23 11.65
N THR A 12 -3.91 4.60 12.33
CA THR A 12 -2.85 3.81 11.73
C THR A 12 -2.64 2.55 12.56
N ILE A 13 -1.88 1.59 12.06
CA ILE A 13 -1.55 0.37 12.81
C ILE A 13 -0.58 0.69 13.96
N ALA A 14 -0.65 -0.08 15.05
CA ALA A 14 0.16 0.20 16.24
C ALA A 14 1.64 -0.18 16.09
N HIS A 15 1.95 -1.17 15.24
CA HIS A 15 3.30 -1.67 14.99
C HIS A 15 3.36 -2.33 13.61
N GLU A 16 4.58 -2.61 13.15
CA GLU A 16 4.84 -3.27 11.87
C GLU A 16 4.26 -4.69 11.81
N ILE A 17 3.65 -5.06 10.68
CA ILE A 17 3.11 -6.40 10.43
C ILE A 17 3.73 -6.94 9.14
N GLN A 18 4.34 -8.13 9.22
CA GLN A 18 4.91 -8.81 8.07
C GLN A 18 4.03 -10.00 7.63
N LEU A 19 3.72 -10.04 6.34
CA LEU A 19 2.98 -11.11 5.69
C LEU A 19 3.81 -11.72 4.56
N ARG A 20 3.64 -13.03 4.36
CA ARG A 20 4.27 -13.78 3.26
C ARG A 20 3.19 -14.55 2.52
N GLY A 21 3.29 -14.58 1.20
CA GLY A 21 2.33 -15.26 0.36
C GLY A 21 2.79 -15.38 -1.08
N THR A 22 1.84 -15.67 -1.96
CA THR A 22 2.06 -15.86 -3.39
C THR A 22 1.16 -14.91 -4.16
N GLY A 23 1.72 -14.22 -5.16
CA GLY A 23 0.93 -13.34 -6.03
C GLY A 23 -0.06 -14.15 -6.87
N VAL A 24 -1.34 -13.80 -6.82
CA VAL A 24 -2.43 -14.58 -7.44
C VAL A 24 -2.28 -14.74 -8.96
N HIS A 25 -1.77 -13.72 -9.64
CA HIS A 25 -1.57 -13.77 -11.10
C HIS A 25 -0.13 -14.10 -11.51
N SER A 26 0.87 -13.74 -10.71
CA SER A 26 2.28 -13.95 -11.05
C SER A 26 2.80 -15.31 -10.59
N GLY A 27 2.18 -15.94 -9.59
CA GLY A 27 2.69 -17.13 -8.93
C GLY A 27 3.99 -16.91 -8.14
N ALA A 28 4.50 -15.68 -8.09
CA ALA A 28 5.76 -15.35 -7.44
C ALA A 28 5.60 -15.22 -5.91
N PRO A 29 6.61 -15.60 -5.11
CA PRO A 29 6.59 -15.33 -3.68
C PRO A 29 6.63 -13.81 -3.43
N VAL A 30 5.82 -13.36 -2.48
CA VAL A 30 5.70 -11.96 -2.07
C VAL A 30 5.89 -11.84 -0.57
N CYS A 31 6.57 -10.77 -0.14
CA CYS A 31 6.60 -10.33 1.24
C CYS A 31 6.00 -8.93 1.31
N LEU A 32 4.94 -8.76 2.09
CA LEU A 32 4.29 -7.49 2.37
C LEU A 32 4.62 -7.07 3.80
N VAL A 33 5.01 -5.82 3.98
CA VAL A 33 5.23 -5.22 5.30
C VAL A 33 4.31 -4.01 5.41
N LEU A 34 3.43 -4.02 6.40
CA LEU A 34 2.57 -2.89 6.74
C LEU A 34 3.25 -2.09 7.83
N HIS A 35 3.45 -0.79 7.60
CA HIS A 35 4.07 0.11 8.57
C HIS A 35 3.04 1.10 9.14
N PRO A 36 3.19 1.52 10.41
CA PRO A 36 2.54 2.73 10.90
C PRO A 36 2.89 3.93 10.01
N ALA A 37 1.97 4.88 9.92
CA ALA A 37 2.13 6.09 9.12
C ALA A 37 1.60 7.30 9.89
N GLU A 38 2.22 8.46 9.63
CA GLU A 38 1.79 9.73 10.17
C GLU A 38 0.40 10.14 9.64
N PRO A 39 -0.34 10.99 10.36
CA PRO A 39 -1.57 11.57 9.84
C PRO A 39 -1.41 12.20 8.45
N ASP A 40 -2.48 12.17 7.67
CA ASP A 40 -2.61 12.70 6.31
C ASP A 40 -1.75 12.01 5.24
N THR A 41 -0.99 10.96 5.60
CA THR A 41 -0.21 10.16 4.63
C THR A 41 -1.09 9.43 3.62
N GLY A 42 -2.30 9.03 4.04
CA GLY A 42 -3.16 8.12 3.28
C GLY A 42 -2.54 6.71 3.17
N PHE A 43 -3.02 5.93 2.21
CA PHE A 43 -2.44 4.62 1.88
C PHE A 43 -1.41 4.77 0.77
N ARG A 44 -0.22 4.20 0.96
CA ARG A 44 0.88 4.24 0.00
C ARG A 44 1.52 2.86 -0.13
N PHE A 45 1.83 2.48 -1.37
CA PHE A 45 2.54 1.24 -1.68
C PHE A 45 4.02 1.57 -1.96
N LEU A 46 4.90 1.13 -1.07
CA LEU A 46 6.34 1.21 -1.25
C LEU A 46 6.83 -0.06 -1.94
N VAL A 47 7.20 0.04 -3.21
CA VAL A 47 7.73 -1.11 -3.95
C VAL A 47 9.22 -1.22 -3.68
N THR A 48 9.65 -2.36 -3.16
CA THR A 48 11.06 -2.61 -2.85
C THR A 48 11.68 -3.62 -3.80
N ARG A 49 12.94 -3.38 -4.18
CA ARG A 49 13.76 -4.31 -4.96
C ARG A 49 15.18 -4.33 -4.39
N ARG A 50 15.66 -5.51 -4.01
CA ARG A 50 16.99 -5.70 -3.40
C ARG A 50 17.23 -4.78 -2.19
N GLY A 51 16.23 -4.66 -1.32
CA GLY A 51 16.30 -3.86 -0.10
C GLY A 51 16.22 -2.34 -0.29
N ARG A 52 15.98 -1.86 -1.51
CA ARG A 52 15.79 -0.42 -1.80
C ARG A 52 14.35 -0.17 -2.22
N ILE A 53 13.77 0.92 -1.72
CA ILE A 53 12.51 1.45 -2.24
C ILE A 53 12.80 2.00 -3.63
N ILE A 54 12.08 1.52 -4.63
CA ILE A 54 12.22 1.94 -6.03
C ILE A 54 11.00 2.72 -6.54
N ALA A 55 9.88 2.63 -5.83
CA ALA A 55 8.67 3.42 -6.11
C ALA A 55 7.88 3.64 -4.83
N ASP A 56 7.16 4.76 -4.80
CA ASP A 56 6.23 5.13 -3.75
C ASP A 56 4.91 5.58 -4.41
N ILE A 57 3.95 4.67 -4.45
CA ILE A 57 2.73 4.80 -5.24
C ILE A 57 1.55 5.08 -4.31
N PRO A 58 0.89 6.26 -4.39
CA PRO A 58 -0.30 6.52 -3.59
C PRO A 58 -1.45 5.62 -4.06
N ALA A 59 -2.23 5.10 -3.10
CA ALA A 59 -3.49 4.42 -3.38
C ALA A 59 -4.58 5.44 -3.75
N HIS A 60 -4.43 6.04 -4.92
CA HIS A 60 -5.31 7.07 -5.46
C HIS A 60 -5.76 6.68 -6.88
N VAL A 61 -6.93 7.18 -7.30
CA VAL A 61 -7.51 6.87 -8.61
C VAL A 61 -6.61 7.29 -9.77
N ASP A 62 -5.86 8.38 -9.60
CA ASP A 62 -4.91 8.88 -10.62
C ASP A 62 -3.73 7.91 -10.85
N SER A 63 -3.44 7.05 -9.87
CA SER A 63 -2.40 6.01 -9.99
C SER A 63 -2.88 4.76 -10.71
N VAL A 64 -4.18 4.63 -11.05
CA VAL A 64 -4.72 3.43 -11.69
C VAL A 64 -4.19 3.31 -13.12
N LYS A 65 -3.54 2.20 -13.44
CA LYS A 65 -2.99 1.93 -14.79
C LYS A 65 -3.69 0.77 -15.51
N ASN A 66 -4.33 -0.15 -14.79
CA ASN A 66 -5.07 -1.27 -15.38
C ASN A 66 -6.18 -1.77 -14.45
N LEU A 67 -7.26 -2.30 -15.05
CA LEU A 67 -8.42 -2.87 -14.37
C LEU A 67 -8.77 -4.28 -14.88
N THR A 68 -8.00 -4.81 -15.84
CA THR A 68 -8.23 -6.16 -16.36
C THR A 68 -7.74 -7.19 -15.34
N LEU A 69 -8.63 -8.11 -14.94
CA LEU A 69 -8.45 -9.15 -13.90
C LEU A 69 -8.27 -8.64 -12.47
N CYS A 70 -7.65 -7.48 -12.26
CA CYS A 70 -7.51 -6.83 -10.96
C CYS A 70 -7.27 -5.32 -11.11
N THR A 71 -7.32 -4.59 -9.99
CA THR A 71 -6.86 -3.20 -9.93
C THR A 71 -5.33 -3.17 -9.86
N VAL A 72 -4.72 -2.38 -10.74
CA VAL A 72 -3.27 -2.15 -10.78
C VAL A 72 -3.01 -0.66 -10.61
N LEU A 73 -2.17 -0.33 -9.63
CA LEU A 73 -1.63 1.01 -9.44
C LEU A 73 -0.20 1.08 -9.96
N GLY A 74 0.22 2.22 -10.47
CA GLY A 74 1.58 2.42 -10.97
C GLY A 74 2.04 3.87 -10.93
N ASP A 75 3.34 4.07 -10.95
CA ASP A 75 3.97 5.38 -11.15
C ASP A 75 4.25 5.64 -12.64
N ASP A 76 4.80 6.83 -12.93
CA ASP A 76 5.13 7.24 -14.30
C ASP A 76 6.46 6.66 -14.80
N THR A 77 7.22 5.97 -13.95
CA THR A 77 8.44 5.24 -14.34
C THR A 77 8.13 3.81 -14.81
N GLY A 78 6.86 3.38 -14.70
CA GLY A 78 6.38 2.07 -15.11
C GLY A 78 6.43 1.01 -14.02
N VAL A 79 6.74 1.37 -12.77
CA VAL A 79 6.64 0.44 -11.64
C VAL A 79 5.19 0.29 -11.23
N THR A 80 4.74 -0.94 -11.00
CA THR A 80 3.34 -1.25 -10.69
C THR A 80 3.18 -2.17 -9.49
N VAL A 81 2.06 -2.04 -8.78
CA VAL A 81 1.54 -3.00 -7.79
C VAL A 81 0.14 -3.44 -8.23
N GLY A 82 -0.09 -4.75 -8.26
CA GLY A 82 -1.33 -5.35 -8.74
C GLY A 82 -2.03 -6.14 -7.65
N THR A 83 -3.34 -6.36 -7.83
CA THR A 83 -4.19 -7.02 -6.83
C THR A 83 -4.19 -6.28 -5.50
N VAL A 84 -4.35 -4.94 -5.57
CA VAL A 84 -4.51 -4.07 -4.40
C VAL A 84 -5.92 -4.08 -3.85
#